data_AF-F0YWR3-F1
#
_entry.id   AF-F0YWR3-F1
#
_cell.length_a   1.000
_cell.length_b   1.000
_cell.length_c   1.000
_cell.angle_alpha   90.00
_cell.angle_beta   90.00
_cell.angle_gamma   90.00
#
_symmetry.space_group_name_H-M   'P 1'
#
loop_
_entity.id
_entity.type
_entity.pdbx_description
1 polymer ?
#
loop_
_entity_poly.entity_id
_entity_poly.type
_entity_poly.pdbx_seq_one_letter_code
_entity_poly.pdbx_strand_id
1 'polypeptide(L)'
;MKARKGQITVNGHAGYAASGSDIVCAGVSVLFQAMLRAVQDVAADHITFKIAPGEAEMTYDKLSETGMAMVDSFFTGIVMMAEEYPEYVRII
;
A
#
# COMPACT_ATOMS: atom_id res chain seq x y z
N MET A 1 16.16 1.93 20.81
CA MET A 1 15.24 2.03 19.65
C MET A 1 15.91 1.39 18.45
N LYS A 2 15.39 0.27 17.92
CA LYS A 2 15.82 -0.23 16.60
C LYS A 2 14.91 0.43 15.56
N ALA A 3 15.46 1.34 14.76
CA ALA A 3 14.78 1.82 13.55
C ALA A 3 14.64 0.63 12.59
N ARG A 4 13.43 0.30 12.16
CA ARG A 4 13.19 -0.75 11.16
C ARG A 4 12.96 -0.05 9.83
N LYS A 5 14.03 0.10 9.04
CA LYS A 5 13.94 0.57 7.66
C LYS A 5 13.08 -0.41 6.87
N GLY A 6 12.18 0.11 6.04
CA GLY A 6 11.28 -0.71 5.25
C GLY A 6 11.00 -0.13 3.88
N GLN A 7 10.51 -0.99 3.00
CA GLN A 7 10.05 -0.68 1.66
C GLN A 7 8.78 -1.49 1.39
N ILE A 8 7.79 -0.85 0.78
CA ILE A 8 6.55 -1.47 0.33
C ILE A 8 6.40 -1.14 -1.15
N THR A 9 6.18 -2.14 -1.99
CA THR A 9 5.98 -1.97 -3.43
C THR A 9 4.65 -2.57 -3.85
N VAL A 10 3.96 -1.90 -4.78
CA VAL A 10 2.68 -2.32 -5.34
C VAL A 10 2.77 -2.24 -6.86
N ASN A 11 2.78 -3.40 -7.51
CA ASN A 11 2.91 -3.54 -8.96
C ASN A 11 1.61 -4.05 -9.58
N GLY A 12 1.28 -3.62 -10.78
CA GLY A 12 0.09 -4.06 -11.53
C GLY A 12 -1.24 -3.44 -11.05
N HIS A 13 -1.20 -2.42 -10.20
CA HIS A 13 -2.41 -1.73 -9.71
C HIS A 13 -3.03 -0.74 -10.73
N ALA A 14 -2.48 -0.69 -11.95
CA ALA A 14 -3.06 0.03 -13.08
C ALA A 14 -2.57 -0.59 -14.40
N GLY A 15 -3.30 -0.34 -15.49
CA GLY A 15 -3.08 -0.96 -16.80
C GLY A 15 -4.35 -1.69 -17.26
N TYR A 16 -4.53 -1.82 -18.57
CA TYR A 16 -5.75 -2.44 -19.13
C TYR A 16 -5.71 -3.95 -18.90
N ALA A 17 -6.66 -4.48 -18.13
CA ALA A 17 -6.84 -5.90 -17.88
C ALA A 17 -8.28 -6.33 -18.20
N ALA A 18 -8.59 -7.61 -17.99
CA ALA A 18 -9.92 -8.15 -18.23
C ALA A 18 -11.02 -7.37 -17.47
N SER A 19 -12.24 -7.35 -18.00
CA SER A 19 -13.39 -6.66 -17.40
C SER A 19 -13.54 -7.01 -15.91
N GLY A 20 -13.56 -5.99 -15.04
CA GLY A 20 -13.65 -6.15 -13.58
C GLY A 20 -12.32 -5.96 -12.84
N SER A 21 -11.17 -6.09 -13.53
CA SER A 21 -9.85 -5.86 -12.94
C SER A 21 -9.65 -4.42 -12.47
N ASP A 22 -10.25 -3.45 -13.17
CA ASP A 22 -10.14 -2.03 -12.84
C ASP A 22 -10.68 -1.70 -11.43
N ILE A 23 -11.68 -2.46 -10.95
CA ILE A 23 -12.26 -2.29 -9.61
C ILE A 23 -11.26 -2.76 -8.55
N VAL A 24 -10.62 -3.90 -8.76
CA VAL A 24 -9.60 -4.44 -7.85
C VAL A 24 -8.39 -3.53 -7.81
N CYS A 25 -7.90 -3.09 -8.97
CA CYS A 25 -6.82 -2.12 -9.13
C CYS A 25 -7.12 -0.81 -8.39
N ALA A 26 -8.35 -0.27 -8.52
CA ALA A 26 -8.77 0.92 -7.79
C ALA A 26 -8.78 0.70 -6.27
N GLY A 27 -9.26 -0.45 -5.79
CA GLY A 27 -9.23 -0.81 -4.38
C GLY A 27 -7.81 -0.82 -3.79
N VAL A 28 -6.88 -1.51 -4.47
CA VAL A 28 -5.47 -1.55 -4.08
C VAL A 28 -4.84 -0.15 -4.10
N SER A 29 -5.14 0.64 -5.14
CA SER A 29 -4.62 2.00 -5.28
C SER A 29 -5.06 2.92 -4.15
N VAL A 30 -6.34 2.87 -3.78
CA VAL A 30 -6.90 3.68 -2.69
C VAL A 30 -6.33 3.25 -1.35
N LEU A 31 -6.22 1.96 -1.07
CA LEU A 31 -5.61 1.46 0.17
C LEU A 31 -4.17 1.95 0.33
N PHE A 32 -3.36 1.84 -0.72
CA PHE A 32 -1.96 2.28 -0.68
C PHE A 32 -1.85 3.80 -0.47
N GLN A 33 -2.61 4.59 -1.25
CA GLN A 33 -2.58 6.05 -1.13
C GLN A 33 -3.13 6.54 0.21
N ALA A 34 -4.16 5.90 0.75
CA ALA A 34 -4.70 6.20 2.07
C ALA A 34 -3.66 5.93 3.17
N MET A 35 -2.90 4.83 3.07
CA MET A 35 -1.80 4.55 3.98
C MET A 35 -0.72 5.63 3.93
N LEU A 36 -0.26 6.00 2.72
CA LEU A 36 0.73 7.09 2.56
C LEU A 36 0.26 8.36 3.27
N ARG A 37 -1.00 8.75 3.02
CA ARG A 37 -1.58 9.96 3.59
C ARG A 37 -1.73 9.86 5.11
N ALA A 38 -2.18 8.72 5.63
CA ALA A 38 -2.33 8.52 7.07
C ALA A 38 -0.98 8.56 7.79
N VAL A 39 0.06 7.98 7.19
CA VAL A 39 1.44 8.06 7.74
C VAL A 39 1.92 9.51 7.80
N GLN A 40 1.66 10.31 6.77
CA GLN A 40 2.08 11.73 6.73
C GLN A 40 1.24 12.64 7.62
N ASP A 41 -0.08 12.49 7.61
CA ASP A 41 -1.00 13.45 8.24
C ASP A 41 -1.39 13.06 9.67
N VAL A 42 -1.59 11.77 9.93
CA VAL A 42 -2.08 11.27 11.23
C VAL A 42 -0.91 10.91 12.12
N ALA A 43 0.08 10.18 11.59
CA ALA A 43 1.27 9.81 12.34
C ALA A 43 2.37 10.89 12.34
N ALA A 44 2.26 11.89 11.44
CA ALA A 44 3.28 12.93 11.24
C ALA A 44 4.69 12.37 10.93
N ASP A 45 4.75 11.17 10.34
CA ASP A 45 6.00 10.50 10.01
C ASP A 45 6.51 10.89 8.61
N HIS A 46 7.82 10.91 8.46
CA HIS A 46 8.45 11.19 7.17
C HIS A 46 8.66 9.92 6.35
N ILE A 47 8.18 9.94 5.11
CA ILE A 47 8.32 8.85 4.13
C ILE A 47 8.70 9.42 2.76
N THR A 48 9.33 8.60 1.93
CA THR A 48 9.51 8.86 0.50
C THR A 48 8.63 7.90 -0.28
N PHE A 49 7.97 8.37 -1.33
CA PHE A 49 7.12 7.51 -2.16
C PHE A 49 7.15 7.91 -3.63
N LYS A 50 6.80 6.95 -4.48
CA LYS A 50 6.58 7.12 -5.92
C LYS A 50 5.23 6.49 -6.26
N ILE A 51 4.44 7.18 -7.07
CA ILE A 51 3.20 6.65 -7.64
C ILE A 51 3.26 6.88 -9.15
N ALA A 52 3.15 5.79 -9.90
CA ALA A 52 3.07 5.78 -11.35
C ALA A 52 2.02 4.74 -11.78
N PRO A 53 1.48 4.82 -13.01
CA PRO A 53 0.58 3.80 -13.52
C PRO A 53 1.22 2.40 -13.45
N GLY A 54 0.65 1.52 -12.63
CA GLY A 54 1.08 0.13 -12.49
C GLY A 54 2.27 -0.08 -11.56
N GLU A 55 2.85 0.97 -10.98
CA GLU A 55 4.00 0.88 -10.07
C GLU A 55 3.91 1.95 -8.98
N ALA A 56 3.82 1.52 -7.72
CA ALA A 56 3.84 2.42 -6.57
C ALA A 56 4.78 1.88 -5.50
N GLU A 57 5.46 2.77 -4.79
CA GLU A 57 6.46 2.43 -3.81
C GLU A 57 6.44 3.41 -2.64
N MET A 58 6.63 2.88 -1.43
CA MET A 58 6.91 3.64 -0.21
C MET A 58 8.23 3.16 0.39
N THR A 59 9.09 4.08 0.80
CA THR A 59 10.29 3.81 1.58
C THR A 59 10.30 4.68 2.84
N TYR A 60 10.80 4.10 3.93
CA TYR A 60 10.89 4.77 5.23
C TYR A 60 12.06 4.24 6.04
N ASP A 61 12.74 5.12 6.77
CA ASP A 61 13.82 4.73 7.68
C ASP A 61 13.29 4.30 9.06
N LYS A 62 12.31 5.05 9.58
CA LYS A 62 11.63 4.76 10.85
C LYS A 62 10.23 5.35 10.82
N LEU A 63 9.28 4.58 11.32
CA LEU A 63 7.92 5.05 11.61
C LEU A 63 7.70 5.05 13.13
N SER A 64 6.80 5.93 13.57
CA SER A 64 6.19 5.89 14.89
C SER A 64 5.32 4.64 15.05
N GLU A 65 4.83 4.39 16.28
CA GLU A 65 3.85 3.33 16.52
C GLU A 65 2.56 3.57 15.72
N THR A 66 2.09 4.81 15.66
CA THR A 66 0.94 5.21 14.84
C THR A 66 1.20 4.97 13.35
N GLY A 67 2.39 5.33 12.85
CA GLY A 67 2.76 5.09 11.45
C GLY A 67 2.82 3.60 11.10
N MET A 68 3.35 2.77 12.02
CA MET A 68 3.34 1.32 11.85
C MET A 68 1.91 0.76 11.85
N ALA A 69 1.03 1.27 12.71
CA ALA A 69 -0.38 0.86 12.71
C ALA A 69 -1.09 1.17 11.37
N MET A 70 -0.72 2.26 10.68
CA MET A 70 -1.25 2.54 9.34
C MET A 70 -0.74 1.55 8.29
N VAL A 71 0.54 1.15 8.38
CA VAL A 71 1.11 0.08 7.55
C VAL A 71 0.39 -1.25 7.80
N ASP A 72 0.16 -1.61 9.06
CA ASP A 72 -0.56 -2.84 9.42
C ASP A 72 -2.03 -2.81 8.94
N SER A 73 -2.68 -1.64 9.01
CA SER A 73 -4.02 -1.44 8.47
C SER A 73 -4.07 -1.60 6.95
N PHE A 74 -3.06 -1.10 6.23
CA PHE A 74 -2.92 -1.33 4.79
C PHE A 74 -2.81 -2.81 4.46
N PHE A 75 -1.90 -3.53 5.13
CA PHE A 75 -1.73 -4.97 4.90
C PHE A 75 -3.00 -5.75 5.23
N THR A 76 -3.74 -5.37 6.28
CA THR A 76 -5.05 -5.95 6.57
C THR A 76 -6.00 -5.81 5.38
N GLY A 77 -6.10 -4.61 4.80
CA GLY A 77 -6.92 -4.38 3.61
C GLY A 77 -6.46 -5.19 2.39
N ILE A 78 -5.15 -5.28 2.15
CA ILE A 78 -4.60 -6.05 1.03
C ILE A 78 -4.78 -7.56 1.22
N VAL A 79 -4.70 -8.08 2.44
CA VAL A 79 -5.03 -9.48 2.74
C VAL A 79 -6.49 -9.76 2.42
N MET A 80 -7.42 -8.91 2.86
CA MET A 80 -8.84 -9.06 2.52
C MET A 80 -9.07 -9.03 0.99
N MET A 81 -8.38 -8.15 0.27
CA MET A 81 -8.45 -8.09 -1.20
C MET A 81 -7.87 -9.36 -1.86
N ALA A 82 -6.80 -9.94 -1.31
CA ALA A 82 -6.21 -11.17 -1.82
C ALA A 82 -7.08 -12.40 -1.52
N GLU A 83 -7.81 -12.41 -0.42
CA GLU A 83 -8.78 -13.46 -0.08
C GLU A 83 -10.02 -13.41 -0.99
N GLU A 84 -10.56 -12.22 -1.25
CA GLU A 84 -11.73 -12.04 -2.12
C GLU A 84 -11.38 -12.15 -3.62
N TYR A 85 -10.20 -11.66 -4.01
CA TYR A 85 -9.74 -11.58 -5.40
C TYR A 85 -8.37 -12.26 -5.61
N PRO A 86 -8.21 -13.56 -5.28
CA PRO A 86 -6.92 -14.27 -5.31
C PRO A 86 -6.31 -14.39 -6.71
N GLU A 87 -7.14 -14.31 -7.75
CA GLU A 87 -6.72 -14.29 -9.17
C GLU A 87 -6.01 -12.98 -9.54
N TYR A 88 -6.24 -11.90 -8.79
CA TYR A 88 -5.80 -10.53 -9.12
C TYR A 88 -4.78 -9.95 -8.15
N VAL A 89 -4.79 -10.35 -6.88
CA VAL A 89 -3.92 -9.80 -5.83
C VAL A 89 -3.06 -10.90 -5.21
N ARG A 90 -1.76 -10.64 -5.10
CA ARG A 90 -0.79 -11.54 -4.44
C ARG A 90 0.16 -10.74 -3.56
N ILE A 91 0.46 -11.27 -2.38
CA ILE A 91 1.44 -10.74 -1.43
C ILE A 91 2.66 -11.66 -1.49
N ILE A 92 3.88 -11.08 -1.54
CA ILE A 92 5.17 -11.79 -1.67
C ILE A 92 6.09 -11.38 -0.54
#